data_AF-A0A7C5MJ44-F1
#
_entry.id   AF-A0A7C5MJ44-F1
#
_cell.length_a   1.000
_cell.length_b   1.000
_cell.length_c   1.000
_cell.angle_alpha   90.00
_cell.angle_beta   90.00
_cell.angle_gamma   90.00
#
_symmetry.space_group_name_H-M   'P 1'
#
loop_
_entity.id
_entity.type
_entity.pdbx_description
1 polymer ?
#
loop_
_entity_poly.entity_id
_entity_poly.type
_entity_poly.pdbx_seq_one_letter_code
_entity_poly.pdbx_strand_id
1 'polypeptide(L)'
;MMRFFKLFIFLLITAGFIYGGENYLIKLAVLDVTSRTVMKEVDRLFLTERIQIELSKYKGLTIVERIELKRIIDEQKLQLSGIAEKDAVKIGNLIGADKIVTGSLTEVDGSFFLTVKVIDVGTSEIDFIDQISGESTPELSDKIKEIAKNIAQTLFKENVVLRQEETPREEKKEFSLEEKKIKEVKKTYWFPFGIYFVPSIQLPPSYFNIRGGAFGFIGGYENLYGFQFGFMNSSQEVYGIQDGFLNFSKVKMIGVQVGFINNAYEIKGVQIGFLNFAYNIKGVQLGFLNFIRGNGLSPMMFGINIGF
;
A
#
# COMPACT_ATOMS: atom_id res chain seq x y z
N MET A 1 -31.14 -24.82 0.55
CA MET A 1 -30.67 -24.05 1.73
C MET A 1 -29.18 -24.27 2.03
N MET A 2 -28.70 -25.51 2.15
CA MET A 2 -27.32 -25.82 2.56
C MET A 2 -26.21 -25.40 1.56
N ARG A 3 -26.50 -25.31 0.26
CA ARG A 3 -25.58 -24.78 -0.76
C ARG A 3 -25.41 -23.25 -0.68
N PHE A 4 -26.47 -22.51 -0.36
CA PHE A 4 -26.42 -21.07 -0.15
C PHE A 4 -25.66 -20.71 1.13
N PHE A 5 -25.79 -21.52 2.18
CA PHE A 5 -25.05 -21.35 3.43
C PHE A 5 -23.54 -21.56 3.25
N LYS A 6 -23.13 -22.56 2.44
CA LYS A 6 -21.71 -22.75 2.07
C LYS A 6 -21.17 -21.61 1.21
N LEU A 7 -21.96 -21.06 0.29
CA LEU A 7 -21.59 -19.91 -0.52
C LEU A 7 -21.43 -18.63 0.33
N PHE A 8 -22.30 -18.44 1.31
CA PHE A 8 -22.27 -17.31 2.24
C PHE A 8 -21.08 -17.37 3.21
N ILE A 9 -20.75 -18.56 3.73
CA ILE A 9 -19.55 -18.77 4.56
C ILE A 9 -18.27 -18.59 3.72
N PHE A 10 -18.25 -19.04 2.47
CA PHE A 10 -17.12 -18.80 1.56
C PHE A 10 -16.92 -17.30 1.28
N LEU A 11 -18.00 -16.55 1.09
CA LEU A 11 -17.97 -15.09 0.90
C LEU A 11 -17.48 -14.33 2.15
N LEU A 12 -17.84 -14.79 3.35
CA LEU A 12 -17.41 -14.20 4.62
C LEU A 12 -15.93 -14.50 4.96
N ILE A 13 -15.43 -15.68 4.58
CA ILE A 13 -14.01 -16.02 4.69
C ILE A 13 -13.21 -15.15 3.71
N THR A 14 -13.67 -14.96 2.47
CA THR A 14 -13.01 -14.04 1.52
C THR A 14 -13.11 -12.58 1.96
N ALA A 15 -14.23 -12.13 2.56
CA ALA A 15 -14.36 -10.76 3.07
C ALA A 15 -13.39 -10.48 4.25
N GLY A 16 -13.07 -11.49 5.06
CA GLY A 16 -12.02 -11.43 6.08
C GLY A 16 -10.60 -11.36 5.52
N PHE A 17 -10.39 -11.77 4.26
CA PHE A 17 -9.14 -11.58 3.50
C PHE A 17 -9.10 -10.27 2.70
N ILE A 18 -10.23 -9.62 2.44
CA ILE A 18 -10.31 -8.44 1.53
C ILE A 18 -9.96 -7.11 2.21
N TYR A 19 -9.75 -7.07 3.52
CA TYR A 19 -9.19 -5.89 4.20
C TYR A 19 -7.86 -6.17 4.92
N GLY A 20 -7.06 -7.10 4.41
CA GLY A 20 -5.63 -6.79 4.35
C GLY A 20 -5.53 -5.68 3.32
N GLY A 21 -5.15 -4.46 3.73
CA GLY A 21 -5.23 -3.27 2.89
C GLY A 21 -4.89 -3.61 1.45
N GLU A 22 -5.71 -3.17 0.50
CA GLU A 22 -5.24 -3.03 -0.87
C GLU A 22 -3.92 -2.26 -0.73
N ASN A 23 -2.80 -2.99 -0.75
CA ASN A 23 -1.62 -2.44 -1.33
C ASN A 23 -2.13 -2.14 -2.73
N TYR A 24 -2.48 -0.87 -2.99
CA TYR A 24 -2.71 -0.39 -4.34
C TYR A 24 -1.39 -0.66 -5.05
N LEU A 25 -1.29 -1.86 -5.62
CA LEU A 25 -0.15 -2.33 -6.36
C LEU A 25 -0.33 -1.68 -7.72
N ILE A 26 0.30 -0.53 -7.90
CA ILE A 26 0.36 0.15 -9.18
C ILE A 26 1.20 -0.73 -10.10
N LYS A 27 0.55 -1.34 -11.09
CA LYS A 27 1.23 -2.12 -12.12
C LYS A 27 1.88 -1.15 -13.11
N LEU A 28 3.20 -1.19 -13.18
CA LEU A 28 4.03 -0.20 -13.86
C LEU A 28 4.81 -0.86 -14.99
N ALA A 29 4.61 -0.38 -16.21
CA ALA A 29 5.43 -0.78 -17.36
C ALA A 29 6.56 0.25 -17.56
N VAL A 30 7.78 -0.22 -17.81
CA VAL A 30 8.92 0.66 -18.14
C VAL A 30 9.34 0.37 -19.58
N LEU A 31 9.15 1.34 -20.47
CA LEU A 31 9.57 1.24 -21.87
C LEU A 31 11.05 1.62 -22.02
N ASP A 32 11.66 1.09 -23.09
CA ASP A 32 13.06 1.37 -23.42
C ASP A 32 13.30 2.87 -23.56
N VAL A 33 14.40 3.34 -22.97
CA VAL A 33 14.87 4.72 -23.13
C VAL A 33 15.17 4.96 -24.60
N THR A 34 14.46 5.91 -25.20
CA THR A 34 14.61 6.26 -26.62
C THR A 34 15.62 7.40 -26.80
N SER A 35 16.15 7.55 -28.00
CA SER A 35 16.93 8.72 -28.41
C SER A 35 16.69 8.98 -29.89
N ARG A 36 16.75 10.26 -30.30
CA ARG A 36 16.58 10.65 -31.71
C ARG A 36 17.86 10.45 -32.54
N THR A 37 19.00 10.30 -31.87
CA THR A 37 20.32 10.10 -32.46
C THR A 37 20.94 8.80 -31.96
N VAL A 38 21.79 8.19 -32.78
CA VAL A 38 22.59 7.02 -32.39
C VAL A 38 23.70 7.51 -31.45
N MET A 39 23.67 7.06 -30.20
CA MET A 39 24.62 7.45 -29.16
C MET A 39 25.55 6.27 -28.91
N LYS A 40 26.87 6.46 -29.06
CA LYS A 40 27.86 5.40 -28.84
C LYS A 40 28.34 5.30 -27.39
N GLU A 41 28.22 6.38 -26.64
CA GLU A 41 28.84 6.51 -25.31
C GLU A 41 27.89 6.20 -24.15
N VAL A 42 26.57 6.12 -24.43
CA VAL A 42 25.56 5.85 -23.41
C VAL A 42 24.75 4.60 -23.73
N ASP A 43 24.77 3.65 -22.80
CA ASP A 43 23.97 2.42 -22.89
C ASP A 43 22.54 2.68 -22.40
N ARG A 44 21.65 2.98 -23.36
CA ARG A 44 20.23 3.23 -23.09
C ARG A 44 19.51 2.02 -22.49
N LEU A 45 19.92 0.81 -22.88
CA LEU A 45 19.29 -0.41 -22.36
C LEU A 45 19.66 -0.58 -20.88
N PHE A 46 20.93 -0.37 -20.55
CA PHE A 46 21.37 -0.36 -19.16
C PHE A 46 20.64 0.70 -18.32
N LEU A 47 20.44 1.92 -18.83
CA LEU A 47 19.66 2.95 -18.12
C LEU A 47 18.20 2.54 -17.91
N THR A 48 17.59 1.85 -18.88
CA THR A 48 16.22 1.32 -18.76
C THR A 48 16.14 0.27 -17.66
N GLU A 49 17.06 -0.70 -17.66
CA GLU A 49 17.15 -1.74 -16.64
C GLU A 49 17.41 -1.14 -15.26
N ARG A 50 18.24 -0.09 -15.20
CA ARG A 50 18.52 0.65 -13.97
C ARG A 50 17.26 1.28 -13.39
N ILE A 51 16.44 1.92 -14.23
CA ILE A 51 15.15 2.49 -13.82
C ILE A 51 14.22 1.39 -13.29
N GLN A 52 14.10 0.26 -14.01
CA GLN A 52 13.29 -0.88 -13.57
C GLN A 52 13.76 -1.42 -12.21
N ILE A 53 15.06 -1.62 -12.03
CA ILE A 53 15.66 -2.12 -10.79
C ILE A 53 15.37 -1.15 -9.64
N GLU A 54 15.60 0.15 -9.81
CA GLU A 54 15.37 1.11 -8.74
C GLU A 54 13.89 1.25 -8.37
N LEU A 55 12.98 1.23 -9.35
CA LEU A 55 11.55 1.28 -9.10
C LEU A 55 11.02 0.00 -8.43
N SER A 56 11.58 -1.17 -8.76
CA SER A 56 11.19 -2.45 -8.15
C SER A 56 11.45 -2.54 -6.64
N LYS A 57 12.32 -1.66 -6.10
CA LYS A 57 12.61 -1.60 -4.66
C LYS A 57 11.44 -1.04 -3.84
N TYR A 58 10.52 -0.31 -4.47
CA TYR A 58 9.43 0.33 -3.77
C TYR A 58 8.21 -0.59 -3.69
N LYS A 59 7.80 -0.92 -2.46
CA LYS A 59 6.53 -1.63 -2.21
C LYS A 59 5.36 -0.80 -2.71
N GLY A 60 4.40 -1.44 -3.37
CA GLY A 60 3.28 -0.76 -4.02
C GLY A 60 3.46 -0.61 -5.54
N LEU A 61 4.66 -0.88 -6.08
CA LEU A 61 4.87 -0.99 -7.52
C LEU A 61 4.99 -2.46 -7.92
N THR A 62 4.27 -2.87 -8.96
CA THR A 62 4.46 -4.16 -9.63
C THR A 62 5.02 -3.92 -11.02
N ILE A 63 6.31 -4.21 -11.22
CA ILE A 63 6.97 -3.96 -12.50
C ILE A 63 6.56 -5.06 -13.51
N VAL A 64 6.11 -4.64 -14.68
CA VAL A 64 5.79 -5.55 -15.79
C VAL A 64 7.09 -6.15 -16.35
N GLU A 65 7.08 -7.46 -16.57
CA GLU A 65 8.26 -8.15 -17.10
C GLU A 65 8.57 -7.73 -18.54
N ARG A 66 9.86 -7.58 -18.83
CA ARG A 66 10.36 -7.15 -20.15
C ARG A 66 9.92 -8.08 -21.28
N ILE A 67 9.81 -9.39 -21.02
CA ILE A 67 9.41 -10.36 -22.05
C ILE A 67 7.95 -10.16 -22.50
N GLU A 68 7.08 -9.75 -21.59
CA GLU A 68 5.68 -9.46 -21.87
C GLU A 68 5.55 -8.16 -22.69
N LEU A 69 6.33 -7.13 -22.34
CA LEU A 69 6.41 -5.89 -23.11
C LEU A 69 6.86 -6.14 -24.55
N LYS A 70 7.91 -6.94 -24.73
CA LYS A 70 8.44 -7.27 -26.05
C LYS A 70 7.39 -7.98 -26.91
N ARG A 71 6.68 -8.96 -26.35
CA ARG A 71 5.61 -9.68 -27.05
C ARG A 71 4.53 -8.72 -27.58
N ILE A 72 4.05 -7.80 -26.73
CA ILE A 72 3.02 -6.83 -27.12
C ILE A 72 3.53 -5.86 -28.19
N ILE A 73 4.77 -5.40 -28.07
CA ILE A 73 5.37 -4.47 -29.05
C ILE A 73 5.54 -5.15 -30.41
N ASP A 74 6.02 -6.40 -30.43
CA ASP A 74 6.17 -7.21 -31.63
C ASP A 74 4.81 -7.48 -32.30
N GLU A 75 3.77 -7.81 -31.51
CA GLU A 75 2.39 -8.02 -31.99
C GLU A 75 1.79 -6.76 -32.63
N GLN A 76 2.05 -5.58 -32.03
CA GLN A 76 1.57 -4.31 -32.56
C GLN A 76 2.41 -3.75 -33.72
N LYS A 77 3.50 -4.44 -34.10
CA LYS A 77 4.47 -4.00 -35.12
C LYS A 77 4.98 -2.57 -34.88
N LEU A 78 5.07 -2.16 -33.62
CA LEU A 78 5.52 -0.82 -33.24
C LEU A 78 7.05 -0.75 -33.27
N GLN A 79 7.59 0.38 -33.71
CA GLN A 79 9.03 0.60 -33.67
C GLN A 79 9.43 1.06 -32.26
N LEU A 80 10.38 0.33 -31.63
CA LEU A 80 10.95 0.66 -30.31
C LEU A 80 11.64 2.03 -30.27
N SER A 81 12.01 2.60 -31.42
CA SER A 81 12.83 3.82 -31.52
C SER A 81 12.05 5.14 -31.54
N GLY A 82 10.76 5.15 -31.23
CA GLY A 82 9.97 6.39 -31.27
C GLY A 82 8.53 6.22 -30.82
N ILE A 83 8.32 5.63 -29.66
CA ILE A 83 6.98 5.49 -29.06
C ILE A 83 6.50 6.89 -28.68
N ALA A 84 5.50 7.41 -29.40
CA ALA A 84 4.80 8.61 -29.00
C ALA A 84 3.99 8.34 -27.72
N GLU A 85 3.61 9.38 -26.96
CA GLU A 85 2.82 9.21 -25.72
C GLU A 85 1.53 8.41 -25.96
N LYS A 86 0.91 8.58 -27.13
CA LYS A 86 -0.27 7.82 -27.56
C LYS A 86 0.01 6.32 -27.77
N ASP A 87 1.18 5.97 -28.29
CA ASP A 87 1.59 4.58 -28.49
C ASP A 87 1.97 3.93 -27.16
N ALA A 88 2.57 4.69 -26.24
CA ALA A 88 2.85 4.23 -24.89
C ALA A 88 1.54 3.83 -24.20
N VAL A 89 0.56 4.73 -24.09
CA VAL A 89 -0.74 4.44 -23.47
C VAL A 89 -1.41 3.21 -24.10
N LYS A 90 -1.31 3.04 -25.42
CA LYS A 90 -1.83 1.85 -26.11
C LYS A 90 -1.13 0.57 -25.63
N ILE A 91 0.20 0.57 -25.54
CA ILE A 91 0.98 -0.56 -25.02
C ILE A 91 0.59 -0.86 -23.56
N GLY A 92 0.43 0.17 -22.72
CA GLY A 92 -0.02 0.01 -21.33
C GLY A 92 -1.37 -0.68 -21.22
N ASN A 93 -2.35 -0.26 -22.03
CA ASN A 93 -3.67 -0.90 -22.05
C ASN A 93 -3.60 -2.37 -22.46
N LEU A 94 -2.76 -2.71 -23.45
CA LEU A 94 -2.60 -4.08 -23.94
C LEU A 94 -1.92 -5.00 -22.92
N ILE A 95 -0.99 -4.47 -22.12
CA ILE A 95 -0.28 -5.22 -21.09
C ILE A 95 -0.95 -5.15 -19.71
N GLY A 96 -2.05 -4.39 -19.62
CA GLY A 96 -2.77 -4.13 -18.38
C GLY A 96 -1.87 -3.49 -17.32
N ALA A 97 -1.11 -2.47 -17.70
CA ALA A 97 -0.38 -1.61 -16.76
C ALA A 97 -1.26 -0.40 -16.40
N ASP A 98 -1.21 0.03 -15.15
CA ASP A 98 -1.91 1.22 -14.66
C ASP A 98 -1.16 2.49 -15.06
N LYS A 99 0.18 2.42 -15.02
CA LYS A 99 1.08 3.52 -15.32
C LYS A 99 2.20 3.06 -16.26
N ILE A 100 2.75 3.98 -17.05
CA ILE A 100 3.89 3.72 -17.92
C ILE A 100 5.01 4.71 -17.67
N VAL A 101 6.21 4.20 -17.45
CA VAL A 101 7.45 4.98 -17.46
C VAL A 101 8.02 4.99 -18.86
N THR A 102 8.29 6.18 -19.38
CA THR A 102 9.00 6.40 -20.64
C THR A 102 10.25 7.23 -20.40
N GLY A 103 11.30 6.95 -21.16
CA GLY A 103 12.56 7.70 -21.11
C GLY A 103 12.95 8.23 -22.47
N SER A 104 13.49 9.45 -22.50
CA SER A 104 14.11 10.04 -23.68
C SER A 104 15.47 10.60 -23.32
N LEU A 105 16.50 10.16 -24.02
CA LEU A 105 17.88 10.61 -23.88
C LEU A 105 18.23 11.57 -25.03
N THR A 106 18.76 12.73 -24.67
CA THR A 106 19.20 13.78 -25.62
C THR A 106 20.65 14.14 -25.30
N GLU A 107 21.46 14.41 -26.32
CA GLU A 107 22.83 14.91 -26.15
C GLU A 107 22.90 16.36 -26.61
N VAL A 108 23.52 17.20 -25.79
CA VAL A 108 23.80 18.60 -26.09
C VAL A 108 25.20 18.90 -25.59
N ASP A 109 26.10 19.28 -26.49
CA ASP A 109 27.48 19.68 -26.18
C ASP A 109 28.25 18.69 -25.28
N GLY A 110 28.11 17.38 -25.56
CA GLY A 110 28.77 16.31 -24.79
C GLY A 110 28.11 15.98 -23.44
N SER A 111 27.08 16.73 -23.04
CA SER A 111 26.23 16.41 -21.90
C SER A 111 24.98 15.65 -22.34
N PHE A 112 24.65 14.60 -21.61
CA PHE A 112 23.46 13.79 -21.83
C PHE A 112 22.35 14.21 -20.88
N PHE A 113 21.14 14.36 -21.39
CA PHE A 113 19.93 14.73 -20.67
C PHE A 113 18.92 13.59 -20.78
N LEU A 114 18.67 12.89 -19.68
CA LEU A 114 17.66 11.84 -19.57
C LEU A 114 16.39 12.45 -18.99
N THR A 115 15.35 12.53 -19.81
CA THR A 115 14.00 12.91 -19.38
C THR A 115 13.20 11.65 -19.10
N VAL A 116 12.62 11.54 -17.91
CA VAL A 116 11.76 10.42 -17.52
C VAL A 116 10.35 10.95 -17.27
N LYS A 117 9.35 10.27 -17.84
CA LYS A 117 7.93 10.58 -17.66
C LYS A 117 7.19 9.37 -17.12
N VAL A 118 6.22 9.62 -16.24
CA VAL A 118 5.22 8.63 -15.82
C VAL A 118 3.86 9.08 -16.34
N ILE A 119 3.22 8.21 -17.10
CA ILE A 119 1.95 8.47 -17.77
C ILE A 119 0.90 7.54 -17.16
N ASP A 120 -0.25 8.09 -16.77
CA ASP A 120 -1.41 7.31 -16.37
C ASP A 120 -2.11 6.73 -17.60
N VAL A 121 -2.30 5.41 -17.63
CA VAL A 121 -2.84 4.71 -18.80
C VAL A 121 -4.34 4.96 -18.97
N GLY A 122 -5.08 5.18 -17.87
CA GLY A 122 -6.52 5.39 -17.90
C GLY A 122 -6.93 6.79 -18.36
N THR A 123 -6.19 7.81 -17.95
CA THR A 123 -6.44 9.23 -18.21
C THR A 123 -5.58 9.79 -19.33
N SER A 124 -4.47 9.13 -19.67
CA SER A 124 -3.44 9.64 -20.59
C SER A 124 -2.74 10.91 -20.11
N GLU A 125 -2.84 11.25 -18.83
CA GLU A 125 -2.15 12.40 -18.23
C GLU A 125 -0.74 12.02 -17.74
N ILE A 126 0.13 13.03 -17.64
CA ILE A 126 1.50 12.86 -17.12
C ILE A 126 1.47 13.13 -15.61
N ASP A 127 1.58 12.08 -14.80
CA ASP A 127 1.63 12.22 -13.33
C ASP A 127 2.97 12.75 -12.83
N PHE A 128 4.04 12.46 -13.58
CA PHE A 128 5.40 12.82 -13.21
C PHE A 128 6.26 13.07 -14.44
N ILE A 129 7.08 14.11 -14.37
CA ILE A 129 8.14 14.38 -15.34
C ILE A 129 9.33 14.97 -14.60
N ASP A 130 10.52 14.45 -14.90
CA ASP A 130 11.77 14.98 -14.37
C ASP A 130 12.90 14.75 -15.38
N GLN A 131 13.97 15.53 -15.25
CA GLN A 131 15.12 15.47 -16.14
C GLN A 131 16.41 15.52 -15.33
N ILE A 132 17.30 14.57 -15.61
CA ILE A 132 18.67 14.57 -15.10
C ILE A 132 19.66 14.77 -16.24
N SER A 133 20.79 15.41 -15.93
CA SER A 133 21.92 15.53 -16.83
C SER A 133 23.13 14.75 -16.32
N GLY A 134 24.04 14.37 -17.20
CA GLY A 134 25.34 13.78 -16.85
C GLY A 134 26.21 13.59 -18.08
N GLU A 135 27.50 13.38 -17.87
CA GLU A 135 28.47 13.20 -18.96
C GLU A 135 28.71 11.72 -19.30
N SER A 136 28.18 10.80 -18.48
CA SER A 136 28.42 9.36 -18.65
C SER A 136 27.29 8.47 -18.14
N THR A 137 27.27 7.21 -18.60
CA THR A 137 26.31 6.19 -18.13
C THR A 137 26.34 5.98 -16.61
N PRO A 138 27.51 5.88 -15.93
CA PRO A 138 27.55 5.75 -14.47
C PRO A 138 26.96 6.95 -13.73
N GLU A 139 27.24 8.17 -14.18
CA GLU A 139 26.72 9.39 -13.55
C GLU A 139 25.19 9.46 -13.65
N LEU A 140 24.65 9.18 -14.84
CA LEU A 140 23.19 9.07 -15.04
C LEU A 140 22.59 7.95 -14.18
N SER A 141 23.26 6.80 -14.08
CA SER A 141 22.84 5.65 -13.26
C SER A 141 22.73 5.96 -11.76
N ASP A 142 23.64 6.80 -11.24
CA ASP A 142 23.57 7.25 -9.85
C ASP A 142 22.41 8.24 -9.63
N LYS A 143 22.21 9.18 -10.55
CA LYS A 143 21.10 10.15 -10.49
C LYS A 143 19.71 9.49 -10.70
N ILE A 144 19.63 8.36 -11.39
CA ILE A 144 18.38 7.57 -11.54
C ILE A 144 17.82 7.13 -10.17
N LYS A 145 18.65 6.92 -9.15
CA LYS A 145 18.19 6.57 -7.79
C LYS A 145 17.26 7.66 -7.23
N GLU A 146 17.60 8.92 -7.46
CA GLU A 146 16.83 10.08 -7.02
C GLU A 146 15.53 10.22 -7.81
N ILE A 147 15.58 10.07 -9.15
CA ILE A 147 14.37 10.04 -9.97
C ILE A 147 13.42 8.94 -9.53
N ALA A 148 13.91 7.72 -9.30
CA ALA A 148 13.06 6.60 -8.89
C ALA A 148 12.40 6.87 -7.52
N LYS A 149 13.12 7.51 -6.60
CA LYS A 149 12.57 7.99 -5.33
C LYS A 149 11.47 9.02 -5.54
N ASN A 150 11.70 10.01 -6.41
CA ASN A 150 10.73 11.07 -6.70
C ASN A 150 9.48 10.53 -7.40
N ILE A 151 9.65 9.58 -8.33
CA ILE A 151 8.55 8.83 -8.96
C ILE A 151 7.75 8.10 -7.88
N ALA A 152 8.40 7.26 -7.08
CA ALA A 152 7.71 6.50 -6.04
C ALA A 152 6.98 7.44 -5.06
N GLN A 153 7.63 8.49 -4.58
CA GLN A 153 6.99 9.47 -3.71
C GLN A 153 5.81 10.18 -4.37
N THR A 154 5.86 10.47 -5.67
CA THR A 154 4.75 11.11 -6.38
C THR A 154 3.58 10.15 -6.53
N LEU A 155 3.85 8.90 -6.93
CA LEU A 155 2.84 7.86 -7.08
C LEU A 155 2.24 7.42 -5.73
N PHE A 156 3.03 7.48 -4.66
CA PHE A 156 2.62 7.12 -3.31
C PHE A 156 2.34 8.33 -2.41
N LYS A 157 2.27 9.55 -2.92
CA LYS A 157 1.81 10.70 -2.11
C LYS A 157 0.36 10.52 -1.62
N GLU A 158 -0.32 9.45 -2.06
CA GLU A 158 -1.51 8.91 -1.43
C GLU A 158 -1.29 7.96 -0.24
N ASN A 159 -0.13 7.31 -0.02
CA ASN A 159 0.31 6.61 1.20
C ASN A 159 1.76 6.06 1.06
N VAL A 160 2.76 6.55 1.83
CA VAL A 160 4.12 5.93 1.90
C VAL A 160 4.40 5.35 3.28
N VAL A 161 4.73 4.04 3.32
CA VAL A 161 5.60 3.43 4.32
C VAL A 161 6.77 2.78 3.58
N LEU A 162 7.97 3.31 3.75
CA LEU A 162 9.21 2.75 3.20
C LEU A 162 9.54 1.43 3.90
N ARG A 163 10.03 0.43 3.16
CA ARG A 163 10.67 -0.75 3.76
C ARG A 163 12.13 -0.42 4.05
N GLN A 164 12.51 -0.26 5.32
CA GLN A 164 13.92 -0.31 5.71
C GLN A 164 14.37 -1.78 5.74
N GLU A 165 15.51 -2.08 5.14
CA GLU A 165 16.26 -3.30 5.41
C GLU A 165 17.04 -3.10 6.73
N GLU A 166 16.90 -4.04 7.66
CA GLU A 166 17.58 -4.00 8.94
C GLU A 166 19.08 -4.29 8.78
N THR A 167 19.92 -3.40 9.31
CA THR A 167 21.21 -3.76 9.95
C THR A 167 21.45 -2.89 11.19
N PRO A 168 22.18 -3.37 12.21
CA PRO A 168 21.89 -3.03 13.60
C PRO A 168 22.81 -1.98 14.26
N ARG A 169 22.22 -1.24 15.21
CA ARG A 169 22.79 -0.48 16.34
C ARG A 169 23.45 0.87 16.03
N GLU A 170 22.66 1.96 16.13
CA GLU A 170 23.05 3.19 16.88
C GLU A 170 21.89 4.22 17.06
N GLU A 171 20.80 4.14 16.29
CA GLU A 171 19.72 5.17 16.27
C GLU A 171 18.77 5.26 17.49
N LYS A 172 18.93 4.45 18.55
CA LYS A 172 17.92 4.40 19.64
C LYS A 172 17.74 5.70 20.43
N LYS A 173 18.64 6.68 20.33
CA LYS A 173 18.55 7.94 21.09
C LYS A 173 17.89 9.07 20.31
N GLU A 174 18.24 9.27 19.05
CA GLU A 174 17.73 10.40 18.24
C GLU A 174 16.31 10.20 17.75
N PHE A 175 15.95 8.96 17.37
CA PHE A 175 14.61 8.62 16.88
C PHE A 175 13.52 8.89 17.93
N SER A 176 13.85 8.76 19.22
CA SER A 176 12.89 8.99 20.33
C SER A 176 12.46 10.45 20.49
N LEU A 177 13.28 11.40 20.02
CA LEU A 177 13.04 12.83 20.13
C LEU A 177 12.29 13.36 18.90
N GLU A 178 12.59 12.84 17.71
CA GLU A 178 11.90 13.20 16.47
C GLU A 178 10.52 12.57 16.33
N GLU A 179 10.32 11.31 16.73
CA GLU A 179 8.97 10.72 16.77
C GLU A 179 8.03 11.48 17.72
N LYS A 180 8.55 12.01 18.84
CA LYS A 180 7.79 12.86 19.76
C LYS A 180 7.36 14.16 19.08
N LYS A 181 8.26 14.80 18.34
CA LYS A 181 7.96 16.05 17.59
C LYS A 181 6.98 15.81 16.44
N ILE A 182 7.12 14.72 15.68
CA ILE A 182 6.24 14.41 14.54
C ILE A 182 4.82 14.04 15.02
N LYS A 183 4.69 13.38 16.17
CA LYS A 183 3.38 13.16 16.82
C LYS A 183 2.71 14.44 17.31
N GLU A 184 3.48 15.46 17.70
CA GLU A 184 2.94 16.77 18.09
C GLU A 184 2.43 17.61 16.91
N VAL A 185 2.90 17.36 15.67
CA VAL A 185 2.55 18.19 14.49
C VAL A 185 1.23 17.78 13.82
N LYS A 186 0.74 16.54 13.98
CA LYS A 186 -0.66 16.19 13.60
C LYS A 186 -1.62 16.83 14.61
N LYS A 187 -2.14 18.03 14.29
CA LYS A 187 -3.26 18.64 15.03
C LYS A 187 -4.37 17.59 15.18
N THR A 188 -4.54 17.10 16.40
CA THR A 188 -5.45 16.02 16.75
C THR A 188 -6.86 16.58 16.81
N TYR A 189 -7.55 16.60 15.68
CA TYR A 189 -8.98 16.88 15.68
C TYR A 189 -9.70 15.72 16.35
N TRP A 190 -10.39 16.00 17.47
CA TRP A 190 -11.07 15.01 18.27
C TRP A 190 -12.54 15.39 18.49
N PHE A 191 -13.38 14.37 18.59
CA PHE A 191 -14.81 14.48 18.90
C PHE A 191 -15.16 13.50 20.03
N PRO A 192 -16.12 13.83 20.89
CA PRO A 192 -16.50 12.94 21.98
C PRO A 192 -17.25 11.69 21.48
N PHE A 193 -18.09 11.86 20.46
CA PHE A 193 -18.90 10.78 19.89
C PHE A 193 -18.89 10.80 18.37
N GLY A 194 -19.05 9.60 17.79
CA GLY A 194 -19.20 9.41 16.35
C GLY A 194 -20.44 8.60 15.97
N ILE A 195 -21.02 8.91 14.82
CA ILE A 195 -22.11 8.16 14.20
C ILE A 195 -21.67 7.75 12.79
N TYR A 196 -21.83 6.49 12.40
CA TYR A 196 -21.46 6.02 11.07
C TYR A 196 -22.53 5.09 10.49
N PHE A 197 -23.05 5.38 9.31
CA PHE A 197 -23.96 4.45 8.63
C PHE A 197 -23.22 3.63 7.58
N VAL A 198 -22.49 4.34 6.72
CA VAL A 198 -21.54 3.81 5.72
C VAL A 198 -20.36 4.78 5.65
N PRO A 199 -19.18 4.40 5.11
CA PRO A 199 -18.01 5.30 5.07
C PRO A 199 -18.26 6.66 4.42
N SER A 200 -19.18 6.73 3.43
CA SER A 200 -19.58 7.99 2.78
C SER A 200 -20.50 8.87 3.63
N ILE A 201 -21.13 8.30 4.68
CA ILE A 201 -22.11 8.95 5.55
C ILE A 201 -21.74 8.63 7.01
N GLN A 202 -20.77 9.39 7.52
CA GLN A 202 -20.36 9.34 8.93
C GLN A 202 -19.98 10.72 9.46
N LEU A 203 -20.26 10.94 10.75
CA LEU A 203 -20.01 12.19 11.46
C LEU A 203 -19.38 11.90 12.83
N PRO A 204 -18.21 12.46 13.14
CA PRO A 204 -17.37 13.24 12.23
C PRO A 204 -16.80 12.38 11.07
N PRO A 205 -16.13 13.00 10.08
CA PRO A 205 -15.37 12.25 9.08
C PRO A 205 -14.34 11.29 9.70
N SER A 206 -13.95 10.26 8.96
CA SER A 206 -13.14 9.14 9.48
C SER A 206 -11.76 9.51 10.00
N TYR A 207 -11.20 10.63 9.54
CA TYR A 207 -9.89 11.15 9.99
C TYR A 207 -9.94 11.86 11.35
N PHE A 208 -11.11 11.96 11.99
CA PHE A 208 -11.22 12.46 13.36
C PHE A 208 -10.98 11.35 14.39
N ASN A 209 -10.42 11.73 15.52
CA ASN A 209 -10.29 10.84 16.67
C ASN A 209 -11.54 10.90 17.55
N ILE A 210 -12.08 9.75 17.94
CA ILE A 210 -13.23 9.67 18.83
C ILE A 210 -12.77 9.39 20.26
N ARG A 211 -13.20 10.21 21.22
CA ARG A 211 -12.89 10.08 22.65
C ARG A 211 -14.17 10.02 23.48
N GLY A 212 -14.79 8.84 23.50
CA GLY A 212 -16.02 8.55 24.24
C GLY A 212 -16.68 7.31 23.67
N GLY A 213 -17.16 7.40 22.43
CA GLY A 213 -17.57 6.20 21.69
C GLY A 213 -18.29 6.48 20.37
N ALA A 214 -18.53 5.43 19.60
CA ALA A 214 -19.18 5.54 18.30
C ALA A 214 -20.25 4.48 18.08
N PHE A 215 -21.32 4.86 17.37
CA PHE A 215 -22.45 3.99 17.06
C PHE A 215 -22.71 3.97 15.56
N GLY A 216 -23.10 2.83 15.01
CA GLY A 216 -23.33 2.79 13.57
C GLY A 216 -23.75 1.47 12.97
N PHE A 217 -23.76 1.43 11.64
CA PHE A 217 -23.97 0.20 10.88
C PHE A 217 -22.65 -0.30 10.30
N ILE A 218 -22.04 0.42 9.35
CA ILE A 218 -20.78 0.03 8.71
C ILE A 218 -19.81 1.24 8.70
N GLY A 219 -18.66 1.14 9.37
CA GLY A 219 -17.68 2.23 9.37
C GLY A 219 -16.74 2.28 10.58
N GLY A 220 -16.04 3.40 10.72
CA GLY A 220 -15.17 3.68 11.86
C GLY A 220 -14.23 4.86 11.64
N TYR A 221 -13.21 4.96 12.48
CA TYR A 221 -12.42 6.18 12.69
C TYR A 221 -10.91 5.87 12.73
N GLU A 222 -10.07 6.91 12.60
CA GLU A 222 -8.62 6.77 12.74
C GLU A 222 -8.28 6.21 14.13
N ASN A 223 -8.56 6.95 15.21
CA ASN A 223 -8.39 6.46 16.57
C ASN A 223 -9.71 6.54 17.35
N LEU A 224 -10.09 5.45 18.00
CA LEU A 224 -11.27 5.39 18.88
C LEU A 224 -10.86 5.03 20.30
N TYR A 225 -11.22 5.88 21.25
CA TYR A 225 -11.04 5.68 22.68
C TYR A 225 -12.43 5.57 23.31
N GLY A 226 -12.77 4.40 23.84
CA GLY A 226 -14.09 4.11 24.43
C GLY A 226 -14.80 2.92 23.79
N PHE A 227 -16.10 3.05 23.51
CA PHE A 227 -16.89 1.97 22.92
C PHE A 227 -17.18 2.19 21.43
N GLN A 228 -17.27 1.13 20.64
CA GLN A 228 -17.68 1.18 19.24
C GLN A 228 -18.71 0.08 19.00
N PHE A 229 -19.96 0.47 18.73
CA PHE A 229 -21.06 -0.46 18.52
C PHE A 229 -21.62 -0.32 17.10
N GLY A 230 -21.68 -1.42 16.36
CA GLY A 230 -22.23 -1.42 15.02
C GLY A 230 -22.28 -2.79 14.37
N PHE A 231 -22.78 -2.90 13.14
CA PHE A 231 -22.80 -4.19 12.44
C PHE A 231 -21.40 -4.57 11.96
N MET A 232 -20.66 -3.62 11.39
CA MET A 232 -19.26 -3.76 10.96
C MET A 232 -18.43 -2.56 11.41
N ASN A 233 -17.56 -2.81 12.39
CA ASN A 233 -16.68 -1.82 13.00
C ASN A 233 -15.30 -1.89 12.34
N SER A 234 -14.78 -0.79 11.80
CA SER A 234 -13.46 -0.74 11.17
C SER A 234 -12.70 0.55 11.51
N SER A 235 -11.72 0.44 12.40
CA SER A 235 -10.91 1.58 12.88
C SER A 235 -9.40 1.24 12.80
N GLN A 236 -8.52 2.25 12.78
CA GLN A 236 -7.06 1.97 12.74
C GLN A 236 -6.56 1.51 14.11
N GLU A 237 -6.78 2.34 15.13
CA GLU A 237 -6.46 2.02 16.52
C GLU A 237 -7.69 2.15 17.40
N VAL A 238 -7.93 1.14 18.24
CA VAL A 238 -9.01 1.17 19.22
C VAL A 238 -8.51 0.85 20.62
N TYR A 239 -8.94 1.69 21.55
CA TYR A 239 -8.64 1.62 22.97
C TYR A 239 -9.97 1.54 23.73
N GLY A 240 -10.47 0.32 23.93
CA GLY A 240 -11.70 0.06 24.66
C GLY A 240 -12.48 -1.15 24.16
N ILE A 241 -13.76 -0.98 23.86
CA ILE A 241 -14.68 -2.09 23.52
C ILE A 241 -15.17 -1.93 22.09
N GLN A 242 -15.08 -2.99 21.29
CA GLN A 242 -15.82 -3.09 20.02
C GLN A 242 -16.85 -4.21 20.13
N ASP A 243 -18.11 -3.89 19.86
CA ASP A 243 -19.20 -4.87 19.76
C ASP A 243 -19.85 -4.75 18.39
N GLY A 244 -19.90 -5.86 17.65
CA GLY A 244 -20.48 -5.88 16.33
C GLY A 244 -20.44 -7.24 15.67
N PHE A 245 -21.16 -7.43 14.55
CA PHE A 245 -21.10 -8.71 13.84
C PHE A 245 -19.68 -8.94 13.30
N LEU A 246 -19.03 -7.89 12.81
CA LEU A 246 -17.63 -7.90 12.36
C LEU A 246 -16.85 -6.76 13.02
N ASN A 247 -15.67 -7.05 13.57
CA ASN A 247 -14.80 -6.08 14.22
C ASN A 247 -13.39 -6.12 13.60
N PHE A 248 -12.91 -4.96 13.12
CA PHE A 248 -11.62 -4.82 12.46
C PHE A 248 -10.79 -3.69 13.08
N SER A 249 -9.58 -4.02 13.53
CA SER A 249 -8.58 -3.07 14.03
C SER A 249 -7.29 -3.20 13.23
N LYS A 250 -7.06 -2.27 12.30
CA LYS A 250 -6.01 -2.40 11.26
C LYS A 250 -4.58 -2.32 11.81
N VAL A 251 -4.37 -1.53 12.86
CA VAL A 251 -3.06 -1.34 13.48
C VAL A 251 -3.03 -1.94 14.88
N LYS A 252 -3.94 -1.50 15.76
CA LYS A 252 -3.89 -1.86 17.17
C LYS A 252 -5.27 -1.94 17.83
N MET A 253 -5.47 -2.95 18.65
CA MET A 253 -6.61 -3.07 19.56
C MET A 253 -6.12 -3.26 21.00
N ILE A 254 -6.52 -2.37 21.90
CA ILE A 254 -6.32 -2.55 23.35
C ILE A 254 -7.70 -2.60 24.00
N GLY A 255 -8.06 -3.75 24.56
CA GLY A 255 -9.34 -3.96 25.24
C GLY A 255 -10.08 -5.19 24.75
N VAL A 256 -11.38 -5.08 24.46
CA VAL A 256 -12.26 -6.23 24.20
C VAL A 256 -12.94 -6.09 22.84
N GLN A 257 -12.88 -7.15 22.03
CA GLN A 257 -13.70 -7.28 20.82
C GLN A 257 -14.71 -8.40 21.01
N VAL A 258 -15.99 -8.11 20.81
CA VAL A 258 -17.09 -9.08 20.85
C VAL A 258 -17.80 -9.07 19.51
N GLY A 259 -17.86 -10.22 18.84
CA GLY A 259 -18.49 -10.28 17.52
C GLY A 259 -18.52 -11.66 16.88
N PHE A 260 -19.17 -11.80 15.73
CA PHE A 260 -19.11 -13.08 15.00
C PHE A 260 -17.71 -13.31 14.43
N ILE A 261 -17.09 -12.26 13.90
CA ILE A 261 -15.68 -12.27 13.45
C ILE A 261 -14.94 -11.08 14.06
N ASN A 262 -13.80 -11.36 14.68
CA ASN A 262 -12.87 -10.33 15.17
C ASN A 262 -11.53 -10.46 14.44
N ASN A 263 -10.99 -9.33 13.98
CA ASN A 263 -9.69 -9.27 13.34
C ASN A 263 -8.91 -8.05 13.86
N ALA A 264 -7.68 -8.28 14.30
CA ALA A 264 -6.77 -7.23 14.70
C ALA A 264 -5.34 -7.54 14.24
N TYR A 265 -4.57 -6.53 13.86
CA TYR A 265 -3.14 -6.73 13.59
C TYR A 265 -2.37 -6.96 14.90
N GLU A 266 -2.27 -5.94 15.75
CA GLU A 266 -1.81 -6.09 17.14
C GLU A 266 -2.97 -6.03 18.11
N ILE A 267 -3.05 -6.97 19.05
CA ILE A 267 -4.04 -6.93 20.12
C ILE A 267 -3.42 -7.11 21.50
N LYS A 268 -3.86 -6.27 22.45
CA LYS A 268 -3.64 -6.45 23.88
C LYS A 268 -4.99 -6.53 24.57
N GLY A 269 -5.46 -7.73 24.86
CA GLY A 269 -6.77 -7.93 25.48
C GLY A 269 -7.49 -9.19 25.02
N VAL A 270 -8.81 -9.10 24.86
CA VAL A 270 -9.67 -10.28 24.67
C VAL A 270 -10.45 -10.18 23.36
N GLN A 271 -10.48 -11.26 22.59
CA GLN A 271 -11.42 -11.42 21.46
C GLN A 271 -12.40 -12.52 21.80
N ILE A 272 -13.69 -12.25 21.64
CA ILE A 272 -14.78 -13.20 21.85
C ILE A 272 -15.59 -13.26 20.55
N GLY A 273 -15.60 -14.41 19.89
CA GLY A 273 -16.35 -14.54 18.64
C GLY A 273 -16.36 -15.92 18.02
N PHE A 274 -17.07 -16.09 16.91
CA PHE A 274 -17.05 -17.38 16.20
C PHE A 274 -15.67 -17.60 15.55
N LEU A 275 -15.12 -16.57 14.90
CA LEU A 275 -13.76 -16.55 14.38
C LEU A 275 -12.97 -15.39 14.97
N ASN A 276 -11.75 -15.65 15.45
CA ASN A 276 -10.82 -14.63 15.92
C ASN A 276 -9.50 -14.70 15.16
N PHE A 277 -9.01 -13.55 14.70
CA PHE A 277 -7.76 -13.42 13.97
C PHE A 277 -6.88 -12.35 14.62
N ALA A 278 -5.62 -12.69 14.87
CA ALA A 278 -4.59 -11.76 15.30
C ALA A 278 -3.27 -12.01 14.55
N TYR A 279 -2.54 -10.95 14.20
CA TYR A 279 -1.14 -11.13 13.81
C TYR A 279 -0.31 -11.33 15.07
N ASN A 280 -0.31 -10.33 15.96
CA ASN A 280 0.30 -10.42 17.29
C ASN A 280 -0.75 -10.24 18.38
N ILE A 281 -0.69 -11.04 19.44
CA ILE A 281 -1.59 -10.95 20.59
C ILE A 281 -0.83 -11.02 21.91
N LYS A 282 -1.25 -10.18 22.85
CA LYS A 282 -0.99 -10.31 24.28
C LYS A 282 -2.33 -10.40 24.99
N GLY A 283 -2.80 -11.61 25.22
CA GLY A 283 -4.14 -11.85 25.75
C GLY A 283 -4.77 -13.12 25.23
N VAL A 284 -6.10 -13.14 25.14
CA VAL A 284 -6.89 -14.36 24.98
C VAL A 284 -7.90 -14.22 23.85
N GLN A 285 -7.99 -15.23 23.00
CA GLN A 285 -9.06 -15.41 22.03
C GLN A 285 -9.98 -16.53 22.52
N LEU A 286 -11.28 -16.28 22.50
CA LEU A 286 -12.34 -17.23 22.83
C LEU A 286 -13.26 -17.36 21.61
N GLY A 287 -13.31 -18.54 21.00
CA GLY A 287 -14.10 -18.75 19.80
C GLY A 287 -14.11 -20.15 19.24
N PHE A 288 -14.91 -20.37 18.20
CA PHE A 288 -14.94 -21.66 17.50
C PHE A 288 -13.58 -21.93 16.85
N LEU A 289 -13.00 -20.93 16.18
CA LEU A 289 -11.64 -20.97 15.65
C LEU A 289 -10.88 -19.68 15.95
N ASN A 290 -9.63 -19.83 16.36
CA ASN A 290 -8.75 -18.75 16.79
C ASN A 290 -7.42 -18.86 16.06
N PHE A 291 -7.01 -17.82 15.35
CA PHE A 291 -5.79 -17.77 14.55
C PHE A 291 -4.83 -16.70 15.05
N ILE A 292 -3.56 -17.07 15.22
CA ILE A 292 -2.50 -16.15 15.62
C ILE A 292 -1.27 -16.37 14.74
N ARG A 293 -0.76 -15.36 14.03
CA ARG A 293 0.37 -15.59 13.10
C ARG A 293 1.76 -15.42 13.71
N GLY A 294 1.91 -14.49 14.65
CA GLY A 294 3.19 -14.07 15.22
C GLY A 294 3.51 -14.75 16.54
N ASN A 295 3.07 -14.17 17.66
CA ASN A 295 3.45 -14.54 19.03
C ASN A 295 2.37 -15.34 19.81
N GLY A 296 1.62 -16.20 19.13
CA GLY A 296 0.58 -17.03 19.75
C GLY A 296 1.11 -18.36 20.28
N LEU A 297 0.38 -18.95 21.23
CA LEU A 297 0.60 -20.32 21.70
C LEU A 297 0.56 -21.33 20.54
N SER A 298 -0.38 -21.12 19.62
CA SER A 298 -0.49 -21.91 18.39
C SER A 298 -1.00 -21.05 17.24
N PRO A 299 -0.58 -21.34 15.99
CA PRO A 299 -1.11 -20.69 14.79
C PRO A 299 -2.62 -20.79 14.63
N MET A 300 -3.22 -21.90 15.11
CA MET A 300 -4.66 -22.15 15.06
C MET A 300 -5.09 -23.00 16.28
N MET A 301 -6.19 -22.62 16.94
CA MET A 301 -6.81 -23.41 18.01
C MET A 301 -8.34 -23.31 18.00
N PHE A 302 -8.99 -24.40 18.40
CA PHE A 302 -10.41 -24.43 18.75
C PHE A 302 -10.62 -23.99 20.19
N GLY A 303 -11.70 -23.26 20.46
CA GLY A 303 -12.07 -22.84 21.82
C GLY A 303 -11.26 -21.66 22.32
N ILE A 304 -10.05 -21.89 22.83
CA ILE A 304 -9.21 -20.86 23.46
C ILE A 304 -7.85 -20.80 22.78
N ASN A 305 -7.34 -19.61 22.50
CA ASN A 305 -5.95 -19.40 22.08
C ASN A 305 -5.35 -18.22 22.86
N ILE A 306 -4.09 -18.32 23.27
CA ILE A 306 -3.44 -17.34 24.15
C ILE A 306 -2.18 -16.83 23.45
N GLY A 307 -1.87 -15.54 23.56
CA GLY A 307 -0.60 -14.95 23.12
C GLY A 307 0.06 -14.13 24.22
N PHE A 308 1.39 -14.02 24.17
CA PHE A 308 2.24 -13.46 25.23
C PHE A 308 3.10 -12.27 24.75
#